data_AF-A0A7J6T5H8-F1
#
_entry.id   AF-A0A7J6T5H8-F1
#
_cell.length_a   1.000
_cell.length_b   1.000
_cell.length_c   1.000
_cell.angle_alpha   90.00
_cell.angle_beta   90.00
_cell.angle_gamma   90.00
#
_symmetry.space_group_name_H-M   'P 1'
#
loop_
_entity.id
_entity.type
_entity.pdbx_description
1 polymer ?
#
loop_
_entity_poly.entity_id
_entity_poly.type
_entity_poly.pdbx_seq_one_letter_code
_entity_poly.pdbx_strand_id
1 'polypeptide(L)'
;NTSRAWSETVSSFFSGVTAAVGRPWRWAAARAEAQVLDDAVEGLSSIHDVPPDVSQVEPYHHASELRVPGKVIHIYRRDGCNHCSYVPRDWSGLQEVQLQPGMLHDHFGRSYYMAVKQVAALATTDPKHRGRTPSWKPQSASASCSCCGSDFLWNSVLKSEAHRLLSRHNCYSCGNAVCDGCSKNRVSMLMSPETARCCDRCWLRPSHPIT
;
A
#
# COMPACT_ATOMS: atom_id res chain seq x y z
N ASN A 1 22.12 21.00 -9.49
CA ASN A 1 21.07 21.99 -9.80
C ASN A 1 19.64 21.43 -9.84
N THR A 2 19.43 20.11 -9.91
CA THR A 2 18.10 19.48 -9.96
C THR A 2 17.47 19.19 -8.59
N SER A 3 18.28 19.01 -7.53
CA SER A 3 17.79 18.79 -6.16
C SER A 3 17.16 20.04 -5.53
N ARG A 4 17.71 21.22 -5.84
CA ARG A 4 17.23 22.52 -5.31
C ARG A 4 15.87 22.92 -5.88
N ALA A 5 15.61 22.58 -7.15
CA ALA A 5 14.33 22.82 -7.81
C ALA A 5 13.18 21.98 -7.22
N TRP A 6 13.49 20.76 -6.74
CA TRP A 6 12.51 19.90 -6.04
C TRP A 6 12.18 20.44 -4.64
N SER A 7 13.17 20.86 -3.85
CA SER A 7 12.93 21.38 -2.49
C SER A 7 12.13 22.70 -2.48
N GLU A 8 12.33 23.56 -3.48
CA GLU A 8 11.61 24.85 -3.59
C GLU A 8 10.16 24.68 -4.06
N THR A 9 9.89 23.68 -4.90
CA THR A 9 8.54 23.36 -5.39
C THR A 9 7.68 22.73 -4.30
N VAL A 10 8.27 21.89 -3.45
CA VAL A 10 7.59 21.29 -2.29
C VAL A 10 7.27 22.38 -1.24
N SER A 11 8.20 23.28 -0.96
CA SER A 11 8.01 24.32 0.08
C SER A 11 6.98 25.39 -0.29
N SER A 12 6.90 25.82 -1.55
CA SER A 12 5.94 26.89 -1.93
C SER A 12 4.49 26.42 -2.03
N PHE A 13 4.25 25.12 -2.21
CA PHE A 13 2.89 24.56 -2.31
C PHE A 13 2.18 24.47 -0.94
N PHE A 14 2.91 24.34 0.17
CA PHE A 14 2.30 24.20 1.50
C PHE A 14 1.73 25.49 2.09
N SER A 15 2.16 26.67 1.63
CA SER A 15 1.60 27.96 2.07
C SER A 15 0.18 28.23 1.55
N GLY A 16 -0.26 27.55 0.49
CA GLY A 16 -1.59 27.74 -0.11
C GLY A 16 -2.71 26.86 0.47
N VAL A 17 -2.38 25.88 1.32
CA VAL A 17 -3.34 24.83 1.77
C VAL A 17 -4.08 25.22 3.07
N THR A 18 -3.81 26.38 3.65
CA THR A 18 -4.44 26.85 4.90
C THR A 18 -5.87 27.38 4.74
N ALA A 19 -6.39 27.52 3.53
CA ALA A 19 -7.71 28.13 3.28
C ALA A 19 -8.69 27.20 2.53
N ALA A 20 -9.11 26.09 3.15
CA ALA A 20 -10.33 25.39 2.72
C ALA A 20 -10.98 24.59 3.86
N VAL A 21 -12.24 24.92 4.13
CA VAL A 21 -13.09 24.43 5.22
C VAL A 21 -13.40 22.94 5.08
N GLY A 22 -13.07 22.14 6.10
CA GLY A 22 -13.46 20.73 6.18
C GLY A 22 -12.88 20.01 7.40
N ARG A 23 -13.62 19.07 7.98
CA ARG A 23 -13.45 18.42 9.31
C ARG A 23 -11.99 18.09 9.73
N PRO A 24 -11.50 18.58 10.89
CA PRO A 24 -10.08 18.63 11.28
C PRO A 24 -9.35 17.28 11.44
N TRP A 25 -10.05 16.21 11.81
CA TRP A 25 -9.39 14.92 12.11
C TRP A 25 -8.94 14.13 10.88
N ARG A 26 -9.58 14.32 9.71
CA ARG A 26 -9.15 13.68 8.46
C ARG A 26 -7.85 14.29 7.92
N TRP A 27 -7.59 15.55 8.25
CA TRP A 27 -6.36 16.26 7.89
C TRP A 27 -5.19 15.87 8.77
N ALA A 28 -5.43 15.57 10.05
CA ALA A 28 -4.38 15.12 10.97
C ALA A 28 -3.78 13.78 10.51
N ALA A 29 -4.61 12.81 10.11
CA ALA A 29 -4.15 11.53 9.59
C ALA A 29 -3.39 11.68 8.26
N ALA A 30 -3.94 12.47 7.33
CA ALA A 30 -3.29 12.75 6.05
C ALA A 30 -1.93 13.46 6.20
N ARG A 31 -1.81 14.39 7.16
CA ARG A 31 -0.54 15.09 7.47
C ARG A 31 0.45 14.16 8.16
N ALA A 32 -0.02 13.29 9.06
CA ALA A 32 0.81 12.28 9.70
C ALA A 32 1.39 11.29 8.67
N GLU A 33 0.57 10.81 7.73
CA GLU A 33 1.02 9.94 6.63
C GLU A 33 2.05 10.65 5.72
N ALA A 34 1.85 11.94 5.42
CA ALA A 34 2.81 12.71 4.61
C ALA A 34 4.16 12.89 5.34
N GLN A 35 4.15 13.22 6.63
CA GLN A 35 5.38 13.36 7.43
C GLN A 35 6.13 12.03 7.59
N VAL A 36 5.41 10.91 7.68
CA VAL A 36 6.01 9.57 7.71
C VAL A 36 6.84 9.31 6.45
N LEU A 37 6.32 9.73 5.32
CA LEU A 37 6.92 9.48 4.03
C LEU A 37 8.15 10.37 3.77
N ASP A 38 8.12 11.65 4.14
CA ASP A 38 9.24 12.55 3.95
C ASP A 38 10.50 12.01 4.67
N ASP A 39 10.34 11.60 5.93
CA ASP A 39 11.40 10.94 6.71
C ASP A 39 11.86 9.62 6.06
N ALA A 40 10.95 8.85 5.44
CA ALA A 40 11.29 7.59 4.76
C ALA A 40 12.14 7.80 3.50
N VAL A 41 11.80 8.80 2.69
CA VAL A 41 12.50 9.12 1.45
C VAL A 41 13.89 9.70 1.74
N GLU A 42 14.01 10.54 2.77
CA GLU A 42 15.30 11.03 3.24
C GLU A 42 16.17 9.88 3.77
N GLY A 43 15.58 8.95 4.53
CA GLY A 43 16.25 7.74 5.00
C GLY A 43 16.74 6.85 3.85
N LEU A 44 15.91 6.59 2.83
CA LEU A 44 16.29 5.76 1.68
C LEU A 44 17.35 6.41 0.78
N SER A 45 17.34 7.74 0.65
CA SER A 45 18.32 8.46 -0.18
C SER A 45 19.70 8.61 0.47
N SER A 46 19.80 8.32 1.78
CA SER A 46 21.06 8.29 2.53
C SER A 46 21.67 6.89 2.69
N ILE A 47 21.00 5.83 2.21
CA ILE A 47 21.57 4.48 2.15
C ILE A 47 22.58 4.45 0.99
N HIS A 48 23.86 4.60 1.31
CA HIS A 48 24.94 4.27 0.40
C HIS A 48 25.17 2.75 0.43
N ASP A 49 25.17 2.09 -0.74
CA ASP A 49 25.47 0.65 -0.94
C ASP A 49 26.96 0.32 -0.67
N VAL A 50 27.51 0.75 0.46
CA VAL A 50 28.82 0.29 0.93
C VAL A 50 28.55 -0.89 1.85
N PRO A 51 28.76 -2.15 1.41
CA PRO A 51 28.65 -3.27 2.32
C PRO A 51 29.65 -3.05 3.47
N PRO A 52 29.23 -3.25 4.74
CA PRO A 52 30.14 -3.11 5.86
C PRO A 52 31.28 -4.12 5.71
N ASP A 53 32.51 -3.68 5.99
CA ASP A 53 33.68 -4.54 6.01
C ASP A 53 33.52 -5.59 7.12
N VAL A 54 33.11 -6.79 6.72
CA VAL A 54 32.83 -7.93 7.59
C VAL A 54 34.08 -8.45 8.31
N SER A 55 35.28 -8.02 7.92
CA SER A 55 36.54 -8.44 8.56
C SER A 55 36.81 -7.74 9.90
N GLN A 56 36.04 -6.71 10.25
CA GLN A 56 36.21 -5.90 11.47
C GLN A 56 35.15 -6.19 12.56
N VAL A 57 34.28 -7.19 12.36
CA VAL A 57 33.20 -7.49 13.31
C VAL A 57 33.72 -8.43 14.40
N GLU A 58 34.20 -7.84 15.50
CA GLU A 58 34.49 -8.55 16.75
C GLU A 58 33.27 -9.39 17.20
N PRO A 59 33.44 -10.63 17.69
CA PRO A 59 32.34 -11.46 18.13
C PRO A 59 31.62 -10.82 19.33
N TYR A 60 30.43 -10.29 19.08
CA TYR A 60 29.63 -9.55 20.05
C TYR A 60 29.14 -10.46 21.19
N HIS A 61 29.89 -10.52 22.29
CA HIS A 61 29.48 -11.15 23.54
C HIS A 61 28.82 -10.14 24.48
N HIS A 62 27.75 -9.50 23.99
CA HIS A 62 26.75 -8.90 24.85
C HIS A 62 25.39 -9.32 24.31
N ALA A 63 24.47 -9.70 25.19
CA ALA A 63 23.05 -9.82 24.87
C ALA A 63 22.50 -8.41 24.58
N SER A 64 23.02 -7.79 23.52
CA SER A 64 22.57 -6.51 23.02
C SER A 64 21.13 -6.74 22.59
N GLU A 65 20.21 -6.10 23.29
CA GLU A 65 18.81 -6.07 22.88
C GLU A 65 18.77 -5.53 21.45
N LEU A 66 18.49 -6.40 20.48
CA LEU A 66 18.41 -6.02 19.08
C LEU A 66 17.24 -5.06 18.91
N ARG A 67 17.54 -3.76 18.89
CA ARG A 67 16.56 -2.71 18.64
C ARG A 67 16.77 -2.14 17.25
N VAL A 68 15.67 -1.99 16.50
CA VAL A 68 15.70 -1.29 15.22
C VAL A 68 16.06 0.18 15.48
N PRO A 69 17.17 0.70 14.91
CA PRO A 69 17.52 2.10 15.07
C PRO A 69 16.54 3.00 14.30
N GLY A 70 16.40 4.25 14.73
CA GLY A 70 15.57 5.24 14.03
C GLY A 70 14.06 5.11 14.25
N LYS A 71 13.27 5.65 13.33
CA LYS A 71 11.80 5.54 13.35
C LYS A 71 11.39 4.32 12.53
N VAL A 72 10.40 3.56 13.02
CA VAL A 72 9.86 2.40 12.29
C VAL A 72 8.60 2.82 11.56
N ILE A 73 8.58 2.56 10.25
CA ILE A 73 7.44 2.82 9.38
C ILE A 73 6.81 1.48 9.02
N HIS A 74 5.55 1.31 9.40
CA HIS A 74 4.76 0.16 8.99
C HIS A 74 3.92 0.55 7.78
N ILE A 75 4.21 -0.09 6.64
CA ILE A 75 3.40 0.03 5.43
C ILE A 75 2.41 -1.13 5.42
N TYR A 76 1.13 -0.82 5.33
CA TYR A 76 0.05 -1.80 5.35
C TYR A 76 -0.94 -1.56 4.24
N ARG A 77 -1.68 -2.60 3.84
CA ARG A 77 -2.66 -2.51 2.78
C ARG A 77 -4.07 -2.32 3.33
N ARG A 78 -4.80 -1.37 2.78
CA ARG A 78 -6.22 -1.15 3.05
C ARG A 78 -6.93 -0.79 1.75
N ASP A 79 -8.06 -1.44 1.49
CA ASP A 79 -8.90 -1.14 0.31
C ASP A 79 -8.13 -1.18 -1.03
N GLY A 80 -7.14 -2.08 -1.13
CA GLY A 80 -6.27 -2.22 -2.30
C GLY A 80 -5.10 -1.23 -2.37
N CYS A 81 -5.08 -0.22 -1.51
CA CYS A 81 -4.02 0.80 -1.46
C CYS A 81 -3.02 0.56 -0.32
N ASN A 82 -1.78 0.95 -0.52
CA ASN A 82 -0.78 0.99 0.55
C ASN A 82 -0.93 2.28 1.36
N HIS A 83 -0.92 2.12 2.67
CA HIS A 83 -0.92 3.18 3.67
C HIS A 83 0.32 3.03 4.54
N CYS A 84 0.68 4.06 5.29
CA CYS A 84 1.79 3.99 6.22
C CYS A 84 1.46 4.61 7.56
N SER A 85 2.18 4.20 8.60
CA SER A 85 2.10 4.79 9.93
C SER A 85 3.43 4.59 10.66
N TYR A 86 3.77 5.53 11.54
CA TYR A 86 4.81 5.28 12.53
C TYR A 86 4.36 4.25 13.53
N VAL A 87 5.27 3.37 13.91
CA VAL A 87 5.04 2.34 14.92
C VAL A 87 6.09 2.46 16.02
N PRO A 88 5.71 2.37 17.31
CA PRO A 88 6.65 2.31 18.41
C PRO A 88 7.62 1.13 18.25
N ARG A 89 8.89 1.33 18.63
CA ARG A 89 9.93 0.29 18.48
C ARG A 89 9.69 -0.93 19.36
N ASP A 90 8.96 -0.73 20.45
CA ASP A 90 8.55 -1.72 21.43
C ASP A 90 7.16 -2.31 21.14
N TRP A 91 6.56 -1.99 19.98
CA TRP A 91 5.31 -2.62 19.58
C TRP A 91 5.51 -4.13 19.46
N SER A 92 4.73 -4.91 20.21
CA SER A 92 4.83 -6.37 20.22
C SER A 92 4.61 -6.99 18.84
N GLY A 93 3.89 -6.31 17.94
CA GLY A 93 3.73 -6.75 16.55
C GLY A 93 5.02 -6.71 15.72
N LEU A 94 6.08 -6.01 16.15
CA LEU A 94 7.41 -6.09 15.53
C LEU A 94 8.22 -7.30 16.02
N GLN A 95 7.80 -7.94 17.11
CA GLN A 95 8.48 -9.09 17.71
C GLN A 95 7.99 -10.43 17.09
N GLU A 96 6.99 -10.38 16.23
CA GLU A 96 6.41 -11.55 15.57
C GLU A 96 6.46 -11.39 14.05
N VAL A 97 6.92 -12.43 13.36
CA VAL A 97 6.81 -12.52 11.90
C VAL A 97 5.50 -13.22 11.57
N GLN A 98 4.49 -12.45 11.16
CA GLN A 98 3.24 -13.02 10.66
C GLN A 98 3.44 -13.58 9.25
N LEU A 99 3.40 -14.91 9.13
CA LEU A 99 3.54 -15.58 7.84
C LEU A 99 2.31 -15.32 6.96
N GLN A 100 2.55 -14.72 5.78
CA GLN A 100 1.52 -14.52 4.77
C GLN A 100 1.83 -15.28 3.47
N PRO A 101 0.82 -15.78 2.74
CA PRO A 101 1.03 -16.34 1.42
C PRO A 101 1.66 -15.30 0.49
N GLY A 102 2.88 -15.55 0.01
CA GLY A 102 3.61 -14.62 -0.86
C GLY A 102 4.62 -13.72 -0.14
N MET A 103 4.87 -13.90 1.16
CA MET A 103 5.84 -13.11 1.94
C MET A 103 7.27 -13.11 1.35
N LEU A 104 7.67 -14.18 0.67
CA LEU A 104 8.97 -14.20 -0.03
C LEU A 104 8.97 -13.36 -1.31
N HIS A 105 7.81 -13.17 -1.93
CA HIS A 105 7.65 -12.39 -3.16
C HIS A 105 7.44 -10.89 -2.86
N ASP A 106 6.90 -10.55 -1.69
CA ASP A 106 6.70 -9.15 -1.28
C ASP A 106 7.95 -8.51 -0.63
N HIS A 107 8.98 -9.31 -0.29
CA HIS A 107 10.21 -8.84 0.35
C HIS A 107 11.32 -8.37 -0.60
N PHE A 108 11.06 -8.32 -1.91
CA PHE A 108 12.04 -7.76 -2.85
C PHE A 108 12.08 -6.23 -2.78
N GLY A 109 13.26 -5.65 -3.00
CA GLY A 109 13.46 -4.18 -2.99
C GLY A 109 12.48 -3.41 -3.88
N ARG A 110 12.07 -4.02 -5.02
CA ARG A 110 11.04 -3.47 -5.90
C ARG A 110 9.69 -3.32 -5.21
N SER A 111 9.26 -4.31 -4.42
CA SER A 111 7.98 -4.29 -3.72
C SER A 111 7.95 -3.18 -2.66
N TYR A 112 9.03 -3.02 -1.89
CA TYR A 112 9.19 -1.90 -0.97
C TYR A 112 9.14 -0.54 -1.68
N TYR A 113 9.91 -0.40 -2.76
CA TYR A 113 9.95 0.82 -3.55
C TYR A 113 8.57 1.20 -4.12
N MET A 114 7.84 0.23 -4.68
CA MET A 114 6.49 0.46 -5.20
C MET A 114 5.49 0.81 -4.10
N ALA A 115 5.61 0.21 -2.92
CA ALA A 115 4.77 0.52 -1.78
C ALA A 115 4.99 1.95 -1.27
N VAL A 116 6.25 2.36 -1.09
CA VAL A 116 6.62 3.74 -0.72
C VAL A 116 6.15 4.74 -1.78
N LYS A 117 6.36 4.44 -3.08
CA LYS A 117 5.85 5.28 -4.18
C LYS A 117 4.34 5.43 -4.16
N GLN A 118 3.61 4.36 -3.91
CA GLN A 118 2.16 4.39 -3.83
C GLN A 118 1.69 5.28 -2.66
N VAL A 119 2.30 5.13 -1.49
CA VAL A 119 2.05 5.99 -0.32
C VAL A 119 2.34 7.45 -0.66
N ALA A 120 3.44 7.73 -1.38
CA ALA A 120 3.79 9.07 -1.86
C ALA A 120 2.75 9.67 -2.81
N ALA A 121 2.31 8.89 -3.79
CA ALA A 121 1.27 9.31 -4.71
C ALA A 121 -0.03 9.60 -3.96
N LEU A 122 -0.42 8.77 -2.98
CA LEU A 122 -1.61 8.96 -2.16
C LEU A 122 -1.52 10.22 -1.28
N ALA A 123 -0.37 10.47 -0.67
CA ALA A 123 -0.13 11.64 0.17
C ALA A 123 -0.16 12.95 -0.64
N THR A 124 0.30 12.94 -1.88
CA THR A 124 0.31 14.12 -2.77
C THR A 124 -1.00 14.30 -3.55
N THR A 125 -1.84 13.26 -3.64
CA THR A 125 -3.11 13.34 -4.34
C THR A 125 -4.09 14.27 -3.63
N ASP A 126 -4.71 15.17 -4.42
CA ASP A 126 -5.75 16.09 -3.96
C ASP A 126 -6.82 15.32 -3.17
N PRO A 127 -7.18 15.75 -1.95
CA PRO A 127 -8.19 15.12 -1.11
C PRO A 127 -9.51 14.81 -1.85
N LYS A 128 -9.91 15.64 -2.83
CA LYS A 128 -11.12 15.40 -3.64
C LYS A 128 -11.02 14.15 -4.53
N HIS A 129 -9.80 13.72 -4.82
CA HIS A 129 -9.49 12.52 -5.59
C HIS A 129 -9.18 11.32 -4.70
N ARG A 130 -8.78 11.51 -3.43
CA ARG A 130 -8.61 10.41 -2.45
C ARG A 130 -9.90 9.64 -2.16
N GLY A 131 -11.06 10.32 -2.22
CA GLY A 131 -12.37 9.68 -2.11
C GLY A 131 -12.74 8.75 -3.27
N ARG A 132 -11.88 8.63 -4.30
CA ARG A 132 -12.08 7.73 -5.45
C ARG A 132 -11.49 6.34 -5.23
N THR A 133 -10.77 6.09 -4.13
CA THR A 133 -10.39 4.73 -3.76
C THR A 133 -11.65 3.96 -3.35
N PRO A 134 -11.98 2.84 -4.00
CA PRO A 134 -13.17 2.10 -3.63
C PRO A 134 -12.99 1.49 -2.25
N SER A 135 -14.01 1.57 -1.41
CA SER A 135 -14.04 0.76 -0.19
C SER A 135 -14.20 -0.70 -0.59
N TRP A 136 -13.22 -1.52 -0.25
CA TRP A 136 -13.27 -2.94 -0.52
C TRP A 136 -14.31 -3.58 0.39
N LYS A 137 -15.26 -4.28 -0.21
CA LYS A 137 -16.15 -5.11 0.57
C LYS A 137 -15.34 -6.25 1.18
N PRO A 138 -15.63 -6.62 2.44
CA PRO A 138 -14.98 -7.77 3.04
C PRO A 138 -15.30 -9.01 2.18
N GLN A 139 -14.36 -9.95 2.08
CA GLN A 139 -14.54 -11.13 1.23
C GLN A 139 -15.76 -11.97 1.63
N SER A 140 -16.21 -11.87 2.88
CA SER A 140 -17.43 -12.50 3.41
C SER A 140 -18.73 -11.77 3.02
N ALA A 141 -18.68 -10.57 2.46
CA ALA A 141 -19.87 -9.77 2.14
C ALA A 141 -20.72 -10.37 1.00
N SER A 142 -20.16 -11.29 0.21
CA SER A 142 -20.90 -11.94 -0.87
C SER A 142 -20.57 -13.43 -0.97
N ALA A 143 -21.60 -14.24 -1.16
CA ALA A 143 -21.46 -15.66 -1.47
C ALA A 143 -21.15 -15.91 -2.95
N SER A 144 -21.43 -14.94 -3.83
CA SER A 144 -21.27 -15.06 -5.28
C SER A 144 -20.50 -13.89 -5.90
N CYS A 145 -20.01 -14.09 -7.12
CA CYS A 145 -19.31 -13.09 -7.89
C CYS A 145 -20.22 -11.90 -8.21
N SER A 146 -19.81 -10.69 -7.83
CA SER A 146 -20.59 -9.46 -8.11
C SER A 146 -20.65 -9.08 -9.60
N CYS A 147 -19.88 -9.77 -10.44
CA CYS A 147 -19.83 -9.54 -11.89
C CYS A 147 -20.76 -10.49 -12.65
N CYS A 148 -20.56 -11.81 -12.50
CA CYS A 148 -21.33 -12.83 -13.22
C CYS A 148 -22.43 -13.55 -12.40
N GLY A 149 -22.47 -13.36 -11.08
CA GLY A 149 -23.45 -14.02 -10.20
C GLY A 149 -23.12 -15.47 -9.84
N SER A 150 -22.11 -16.09 -10.44
CA SER A 150 -21.70 -17.47 -10.12
C SER A 150 -21.13 -17.60 -8.71
N ASP A 151 -21.30 -18.77 -8.09
CA ASP A 151 -20.59 -19.14 -6.86
C ASP A 151 -19.07 -19.14 -7.10
N PHE A 152 -18.28 -18.72 -6.12
CA PHE A 152 -16.81 -18.61 -6.27
C PHE A 152 -16.10 -19.95 -6.51
N LEU A 153 -16.74 -21.07 -6.16
CA LEU A 153 -16.21 -22.42 -6.32
C LEU A 153 -16.74 -23.13 -7.58
N TRP A 154 -17.45 -22.43 -8.48
CA TRP A 154 -18.14 -23.07 -9.62
C TRP A 154 -17.21 -23.92 -10.50
N ASN A 155 -15.94 -23.52 -10.62
CA ASN A 155 -14.90 -24.22 -11.39
C ASN A 155 -13.89 -25.01 -10.53
N SER A 156 -14.12 -25.08 -9.21
CA SER A 156 -13.21 -25.78 -8.29
C SER A 156 -13.73 -27.18 -7.99
N VAL A 157 -12.87 -28.18 -8.15
CA VAL A 157 -13.13 -29.56 -7.72
C VAL A 157 -13.26 -29.64 -6.20
N LEU A 158 -12.55 -28.76 -5.50
CA LEU A 158 -12.49 -28.70 -4.05
C LEU A 158 -13.44 -27.60 -3.55
N LYS A 159 -14.33 -27.95 -2.61
CA LYS A 159 -15.42 -27.06 -2.14
C LYS A 159 -15.20 -26.51 -0.73
N SER A 160 -13.95 -26.38 -0.30
CA SER A 160 -13.62 -25.86 1.04
C SER A 160 -13.76 -24.33 1.11
N GLU A 161 -13.98 -23.80 2.32
CA GLU A 161 -14.01 -22.34 2.52
C GLU A 161 -12.65 -21.70 2.21
N ALA A 162 -11.54 -22.39 2.51
CA ALA A 162 -10.21 -21.91 2.15
C ALA A 162 -10.08 -21.68 0.63
N HIS A 163 -10.59 -22.60 -0.18
CA HIS A 163 -10.61 -22.43 -1.63
C HIS A 163 -11.53 -21.30 -2.06
N ARG A 164 -12.68 -21.16 -1.41
CA ARG A 164 -13.62 -20.08 -1.69
C ARG A 164 -12.97 -18.72 -1.45
N LEU A 165 -12.21 -18.57 -0.37
CA LEU A 165 -11.45 -17.36 -0.06
C LEU A 165 -10.35 -17.09 -1.09
N LEU A 166 -9.61 -18.12 -1.51
CA LEU A 166 -8.57 -17.97 -2.54
C LEU A 166 -9.15 -17.61 -3.93
N SER A 167 -10.35 -18.09 -4.25
CA SER A 167 -11.06 -17.79 -5.51
C SER A 167 -11.78 -16.44 -5.51
N ARG A 168 -11.83 -15.74 -4.37
CA ARG A 168 -12.38 -14.38 -4.24
C ARG A 168 -11.29 -13.35 -4.48
N HIS A 169 -11.59 -12.36 -5.32
CA HIS A 169 -10.75 -11.20 -5.51
C HIS A 169 -11.56 -9.92 -5.39
N ASN A 170 -10.99 -8.87 -4.82
CA ASN A 170 -11.62 -7.56 -4.85
C ASN A 170 -11.19 -6.78 -6.09
N CYS A 171 -12.16 -6.18 -6.78
CA CYS A 171 -11.89 -5.28 -7.88
C CYS A 171 -11.29 -3.97 -7.35
N TYR A 172 -10.16 -3.55 -7.91
CA TYR A 172 -9.50 -2.32 -7.47
C TYR A 172 -10.20 -1.03 -7.90
N SER A 173 -11.20 -1.11 -8.78
CA SER A 173 -12.00 0.03 -9.22
C SER A 173 -13.32 0.19 -8.46
N CYS A 174 -14.04 -0.91 -8.14
CA CYS A 174 -15.33 -0.83 -7.44
C CYS A 174 -15.34 -1.47 -6.05
N GLY A 175 -14.27 -2.16 -5.64
CA GLY A 175 -14.14 -2.79 -4.31
C GLY A 175 -14.99 -4.05 -4.12
N ASN A 176 -15.77 -4.48 -5.11
CA ASN A 176 -16.61 -5.67 -4.99
C ASN A 176 -15.81 -6.97 -5.15
N ALA A 177 -16.26 -8.02 -4.46
CA ALA A 177 -15.74 -9.38 -4.63
C ALA A 177 -16.19 -10.00 -5.96
N VAL A 178 -15.24 -10.50 -6.73
CA VAL A 178 -15.38 -11.07 -8.07
C VAL A 178 -14.52 -12.32 -8.20
N CYS A 179 -14.95 -13.27 -9.04
CA CYS A 179 -14.19 -14.49 -9.27
C CYS A 179 -12.96 -14.22 -10.14
N ASP A 180 -12.03 -15.18 -10.17
CA ASP A 180 -10.83 -15.11 -11.00
C ASP A 180 -11.15 -14.95 -12.49
N GLY A 181 -12.18 -15.63 -13.00
CA GLY A 181 -12.63 -15.50 -14.39
C GLY A 181 -13.07 -14.08 -14.76
N CYS A 182 -13.84 -13.42 -13.89
CA CYS A 182 -14.36 -12.07 -14.12
C CYS A 182 -13.35 -10.94 -13.82
N SER A 183 -12.10 -11.27 -13.50
CA SER A 183 -11.10 -10.30 -13.06
C SER A 183 -9.72 -10.55 -13.63
N LYS A 184 -9.65 -11.10 -14.85
CA LYS A 184 -8.39 -11.34 -15.58
C LYS A 184 -7.73 -10.05 -16.06
N ASN A 185 -8.54 -9.00 -16.24
CA ASN A 185 -8.07 -7.72 -16.73
C ASN A 185 -7.39 -6.89 -15.63
N ARG A 186 -6.48 -6.01 -16.05
CA ARG A 186 -5.80 -5.06 -15.17
C ARG A 186 -5.91 -3.66 -15.76
N VAL A 187 -6.02 -2.65 -14.90
CA VAL A 187 -6.12 -1.23 -15.30
C VAL A 187 -5.04 -0.42 -14.60
N SER A 188 -4.53 0.59 -15.29
CA SER A 188 -3.74 1.64 -14.64
C SER A 188 -4.63 2.38 -13.66
N MET A 189 -4.15 2.60 -12.45
CA MET A 189 -4.88 3.36 -11.44
C MET A 189 -4.01 4.49 -10.94
N LEU A 190 -4.61 5.66 -10.75
CA LEU A 190 -3.91 6.84 -10.21
C LEU A 190 -3.12 6.53 -8.94
N MET A 191 -3.66 5.61 -8.12
CA MET A 191 -3.13 5.28 -6.79
C MET A 191 -2.18 4.09 -6.81
N SER A 192 -1.86 3.48 -7.94
CA SER A 192 -0.96 2.33 -8.01
C SER A 192 0.02 2.52 -9.15
N PRO A 193 1.35 2.51 -8.90
CA PRO A 193 2.33 2.64 -9.97
C PRO A 193 2.31 1.46 -10.96
N GLU A 194 1.71 0.33 -10.56
CA GLU A 194 1.50 -0.84 -11.41
C GLU A 194 0.01 -1.05 -11.73
N THR A 195 -0.28 -1.77 -12.82
CA THR A 195 -1.66 -2.11 -13.19
C THR A 195 -2.30 -3.01 -12.14
N ALA A 196 -3.51 -2.64 -11.73
CA ALA A 196 -4.23 -3.32 -10.67
C ALA A 196 -5.38 -4.16 -11.23
N ARG A 197 -5.71 -5.26 -10.53
CA ARG A 197 -6.77 -6.18 -10.94
C ARG A 197 -8.12 -5.46 -11.02
N CYS A 198 -8.82 -5.63 -12.12
CA CYS A 198 -10.11 -5.00 -12.35
C CYS A 198 -11.13 -6.04 -12.77
N CYS A 199 -12.39 -5.92 -12.33
CA CYS A 199 -13.44 -6.78 -12.86
C CYS A 199 -13.82 -6.36 -14.28
N ASP A 200 -14.35 -7.29 -15.07
CA ASP A 200 -14.70 -7.04 -16.47
C ASP A 200 -15.68 -5.88 -16.64
N ARG A 201 -16.60 -5.70 -15.69
CA ARG A 201 -17.52 -4.55 -15.70
C ARG A 201 -16.78 -3.21 -15.61
N CYS A 202 -15.83 -3.09 -14.68
CA CYS A 202 -15.04 -1.89 -14.49
C CYS A 202 -13.97 -1.71 -15.57
N TRP A 203 -13.49 -2.80 -16.17
CA TRP A 203 -12.58 -2.75 -17.30
C TRP A 203 -13.27 -2.25 -18.58
N LEU A 204 -14.47 -2.76 -18.89
CA LEU A 204 -15.26 -2.34 -20.05
C LEU A 204 -15.88 -0.95 -19.88
N ARG A 205 -16.26 -0.59 -18.66
CA ARG A 205 -16.90 0.70 -18.34
C ARG A 205 -16.22 1.33 -17.13
N PRO A 206 -15.06 1.98 -17.34
CA PRO A 206 -14.31 2.61 -16.26
C PRO A 206 -15.13 3.74 -15.64
N SER A 207 -15.36 3.67 -14.33
CA SER A 207 -15.99 4.75 -13.55
C SER A 207 -15.03 5.90 -13.25
N HIS A 208 -13.75 5.72 -13.57
CA HIS A 208 -12.68 6.70 -13.35
C HIS A 208 -11.89 6.86 -14.65
N PRO A 209 -11.39 8.08 -14.94
CA PRO A 209 -10.51 8.30 -16.09
C PRO A 209 -9.30 7.38 -15.95
N ILE A 210 -9.10 6.53 -16.94
CA ILE A 210 -7.88 5.75 -17.10
C ILE A 210 -6.81 6.74 -17.54
N THR A 211 -5.75 6.86 -16.76
CA THR A 211 -4.53 7.61 -17.11
C THR A 211 -3.65 6.78 -18.01
#